data_AF-A0A945S0L4-F1
#
_entry.id   AF-A0A945S0L4-F1
#
_cell.length_a   1.000
_cell.length_b   1.000
_cell.length_c   1.000
_cell.angle_alpha   90.00
_cell.angle_beta   90.00
_cell.angle_gamma   90.00
#
_symmetry.space_group_name_H-M   'P 1'
#
loop_
_entity.id
_entity.type
_entity.pdbx_description
1 polymer ?
#
loop_
_entity_poly.entity_id
_entity_poly.type
_entity_poly.pdbx_seq_one_letter_code
_entity_poly.pdbx_strand_id
1 'polypeptide(L)'
;MSRAEATGQGGMSVADVEMRPYELLSVICTIGGQTCPLVTPERASELTEVLRTPSCRVRFVTDADAVPHYRTRTPADWAAVDSEAVLNRKRDLDVLQRLGLAPGATVRSRYVVEWLFRKIETLVGVCCWDTAGWEGCPLAGNGTYETVREIGAKAVVSIPDEAEVAQRNAQAAEEIEAADHLYVQAHILMCICCDYDGGRGGSKRGMDELYELRNKMIANPDIPVTLVEDGLCMACGSCDGYDVPSSRCVHQGGLIRNFKKNLDAFQLLGLMPGDTLSAREFYRLLFEKIPSTKLVCSFQDGVVTSPAWTICGGPDGHPGYERTRENPFL
;
A
#
# COMPACT_ATOMS: atom_id res chain seq x y z
N MET A 1 16.61 11.83 27.56
CA MET A 1 15.95 11.24 26.38
C MET A 1 15.57 12.37 25.45
N SER A 2 16.46 12.76 24.54
CA SER A 2 16.16 13.78 23.53
C SER A 2 15.27 13.14 22.47
N ARG A 3 14.08 13.70 22.26
CA ARG A 3 13.30 13.49 21.03
C ARG A 3 14.24 13.75 19.87
N ALA A 4 14.63 12.68 19.17
CA ALA A 4 15.25 12.83 17.87
C ALA A 4 14.31 13.69 17.03
N GLU A 5 14.83 14.79 16.52
CA GLU A 5 14.15 15.62 15.54
C GLU A 5 13.73 14.69 14.39
N ALA A 6 12.44 14.36 14.34
CA ALA A 6 11.85 13.70 13.20
C ALA A 6 11.94 14.70 12.04
N THR A 7 13.08 14.72 11.35
CA THR A 7 13.25 15.43 10.10
C THR A 7 12.20 14.87 9.15
N GLY A 8 11.12 15.61 8.95
CA GLY A 8 10.01 15.31 8.04
C GLY A 8 10.40 15.30 6.56
N GLN A 9 11.55 14.74 6.21
CA GLN A 9 12.05 14.60 4.85
C GLN A 9 11.82 13.14 4.40
N GLY A 10 10.61 12.82 3.97
CA GLY A 10 10.30 11.43 3.61
C GLY A 10 9.06 11.21 2.76
N GLY A 11 8.76 12.03 1.76
CA GLY A 11 7.66 11.72 0.82
C GLY A 11 7.99 10.52 -0.09
N MET A 12 6.99 9.96 -0.78
CA MET A 12 7.24 9.03 -1.91
C MET A 12 7.89 9.72 -3.13
N SER A 13 8.08 11.03 -3.07
CA SER A 13 8.76 11.81 -4.12
C SER A 13 10.27 11.57 -4.19
N VAL A 14 10.87 10.98 -3.15
CA VAL A 14 12.29 10.61 -3.10
C VAL A 14 12.40 9.09 -3.02
N ALA A 15 13.37 8.51 -3.72
CA ALA A 15 13.63 7.08 -3.69
C ALA A 15 14.79 6.77 -2.73
N ASP A 16 14.67 5.65 -2.03
CA ASP A 16 15.77 5.05 -1.27
C ASP A 16 16.65 4.19 -2.19
N VAL A 17 16.04 3.60 -3.22
CA VAL A 17 16.72 2.80 -4.24
C VAL A 17 16.10 3.02 -5.61
N GLU A 18 16.95 3.06 -6.63
CA GLU A 18 16.53 2.96 -8.03
C GLU A 18 16.80 1.55 -8.52
N MET A 19 15.84 0.96 -9.24
CA MET A 19 15.97 -0.39 -9.80
C MET A 19 15.29 -0.52 -11.15
N ARG A 20 15.79 -1.42 -12.00
CA ARG A 20 15.07 -1.85 -13.20
C ARG A 20 13.88 -2.71 -12.78
N PRO A 21 12.71 -2.57 -13.41
CA PRO A 21 11.55 -3.41 -13.07
C PRO A 21 11.83 -4.92 -13.13
N TYR A 22 12.62 -5.43 -14.07
CA TYR A 22 12.95 -6.86 -14.10
C TYR A 22 13.83 -7.31 -12.94
N GLU A 23 14.64 -6.42 -12.33
CA GLU A 23 15.48 -6.77 -11.17
C GLU A 23 14.61 -7.20 -9.97
N LEU A 24 13.36 -6.72 -9.90
CA LEU A 24 12.41 -7.15 -8.87
C LEU A 24 12.16 -8.66 -8.96
N LEU A 25 12.00 -9.18 -10.18
CA LEU A 25 11.81 -10.62 -10.43
C LEU A 25 13.09 -11.40 -10.11
N SER A 26 14.24 -10.83 -10.47
CA SER A 26 15.54 -11.42 -10.18
C SER A 26 15.76 -11.62 -8.68
N VAL A 27 15.40 -10.63 -7.86
CA VAL A 27 15.45 -10.74 -6.39
C VAL A 27 14.58 -11.88 -5.89
N ILE A 28 13.35 -12.04 -6.43
CA ILE A 28 12.48 -13.16 -6.04
C ILE A 28 13.15 -14.52 -6.35
N CYS A 29 13.75 -14.66 -7.53
CA CYS A 29 14.49 -15.88 -7.88
C CYS A 29 15.68 -16.12 -6.93
N THR A 30 16.40 -15.07 -6.54
CA THR A 30 17.51 -15.16 -5.58
C THR A 30 17.05 -15.59 -4.19
N ILE A 31 15.94 -15.05 -3.70
CA ILE A 31 15.30 -15.49 -2.45
C ILE A 31 14.90 -16.97 -2.54
N GLY A 32 14.47 -17.43 -3.71
CA GLY A 32 14.19 -18.85 -4.00
C GLY A 32 15.44 -19.73 -4.18
N GLY A 33 16.63 -19.21 -3.89
CA GLY A 33 17.90 -19.96 -3.91
C GLY A 33 18.56 -20.09 -5.28
N GLN A 34 18.10 -19.34 -6.29
CA GLN A 34 18.69 -19.37 -7.63
C GLN A 34 19.68 -18.22 -7.85
N THR A 35 20.70 -18.46 -8.67
CA THR A 35 21.55 -17.37 -9.19
C THR A 35 20.92 -16.82 -10.46
N CYS A 36 20.28 -15.66 -10.39
CA CYS A 36 19.63 -15.06 -11.55
C CYS A 36 20.68 -14.52 -12.54
N PRO A 37 20.65 -14.91 -13.83
CA PRO A 37 21.64 -14.45 -14.80
C PRO A 37 21.48 -12.97 -15.19
N LEU A 38 20.33 -12.36 -14.88
CA LEU A 38 20.00 -10.98 -15.29
C LEU A 38 20.54 -9.92 -14.33
N VAL A 39 21.11 -10.32 -13.19
CA VAL A 39 21.61 -9.42 -12.15
C VAL A 39 22.86 -10.02 -11.51
N THR A 40 23.83 -9.18 -11.16
CA THR A 40 25.01 -9.65 -10.43
C THR A 40 24.62 -10.09 -9.01
N PRO A 41 25.29 -11.09 -8.42
CA PRO A 41 25.02 -11.54 -7.04
C PRO A 41 25.05 -10.41 -6.00
N GLU A 42 25.98 -9.47 -6.14
CA GLU A 42 26.14 -8.32 -5.23
C GLU A 42 24.91 -7.42 -5.27
N ARG A 43 24.46 -7.07 -6.49
CA ARG A 43 23.25 -6.27 -6.72
C ARG A 43 21.99 -6.98 -6.25
N ALA A 44 21.87 -8.28 -6.47
CA ALA A 44 20.75 -9.07 -5.98
C ALA A 44 20.69 -9.06 -4.44
N SER A 45 21.84 -9.20 -3.78
CA SER A 45 21.95 -9.13 -2.32
C SER A 45 21.58 -7.75 -1.79
N GLU A 46 22.10 -6.68 -2.40
CA GLU A 46 21.76 -5.30 -2.05
C GLU A 46 20.25 -5.06 -2.12
N LEU A 47 19.63 -5.40 -3.25
CA LEU A 47 18.20 -5.22 -3.47
C LEU A 47 17.36 -6.08 -2.53
N THR A 48 17.81 -7.30 -2.21
CA THR A 48 17.13 -8.16 -1.23
C THR A 48 17.07 -7.49 0.13
N GLU A 49 18.20 -7.00 0.65
CA GLU A 49 18.27 -6.34 1.95
C GLU A 49 17.43 -5.05 1.99
N VAL A 50 17.46 -4.27 0.92
CA VAL A 50 16.67 -3.04 0.81
C VAL A 50 15.17 -3.34 0.79
N LEU A 51 14.74 -4.35 0.01
CA LEU A 51 13.32 -4.74 -0.08
C LEU A 51 12.78 -5.34 1.22
N ARG A 52 13.63 -5.89 2.10
CA ARG A 52 13.19 -6.33 3.44
C ARG A 52 12.57 -5.20 4.25
N THR A 53 13.02 -3.96 4.05
CA THR A 53 12.48 -2.78 4.75
C THR A 53 11.13 -2.38 4.12
N PRO A 54 9.97 -2.55 4.78
CA PRO A 54 8.65 -2.39 4.17
C PRO A 54 8.33 -0.96 3.68
N SER A 55 8.99 0.03 4.31
CA SER A 55 8.85 1.44 4.00
C SER A 55 9.79 1.95 2.92
N CYS A 56 10.75 1.14 2.48
CA CYS A 56 11.69 1.51 1.42
C CYS A 56 10.96 1.97 0.15
N ARG A 57 11.38 3.12 -0.38
CA ARG A 57 10.84 3.77 -1.58
C ARG A 57 11.67 3.34 -2.79
N VAL A 58 11.06 2.51 -3.62
CA VAL A 58 11.63 1.95 -4.84
C VAL A 58 11.20 2.81 -6.02
N ARG A 59 12.17 3.36 -6.76
CA ARG A 59 11.91 3.99 -8.07
C ARG A 59 12.27 3.05 -9.20
N PHE A 60 11.31 2.84 -10.09
CA PHE A 60 11.55 2.06 -11.29
C PHE A 60 12.15 2.91 -12.40
N VAL A 61 13.36 2.57 -12.81
CA VAL A 61 14.09 3.21 -13.91
C VAL A 61 14.12 2.29 -15.12
N THR A 62 13.94 2.83 -16.32
CA THR A 62 14.01 2.07 -17.57
C THR A 62 14.51 2.96 -18.70
N ASP A 63 15.17 2.34 -19.68
CA ASP A 63 15.66 2.99 -20.90
C ASP A 63 14.64 2.86 -22.06
N ALA A 64 13.37 2.55 -21.75
CA ALA A 64 12.33 2.35 -22.75
C ALA A 64 12.15 3.53 -23.72
N ASP A 65 12.32 4.75 -23.22
CA ASP A 65 12.23 5.99 -23.99
C ASP A 65 13.60 6.52 -24.47
N ALA A 66 14.68 5.76 -24.25
CA ALA A 66 16.02 6.14 -24.68
C ALA A 66 16.35 5.67 -26.11
N VAL A 67 15.39 5.09 -26.82
CA VAL A 67 15.60 4.53 -28.17
C VAL A 67 15.70 5.68 -29.19
N PRO A 68 16.85 5.88 -29.87
CA PRO A 68 17.00 6.97 -30.81
C PRO A 68 16.08 6.81 -32.03
N HIS A 69 15.63 7.94 -32.57
CA HIS A 69 14.84 7.99 -33.81
C HIS A 69 15.58 7.29 -34.96
N TYR A 70 14.89 6.51 -35.80
CA TYR A 70 15.52 5.66 -36.81
C TYR A 70 16.47 6.42 -37.77
N ARG A 71 16.20 7.70 -38.06
CA ARG A 71 17.04 8.56 -38.92
C ARG A 71 18.40 8.90 -38.32
N THR A 72 18.58 8.77 -37.02
CA THR A 72 19.87 9.01 -36.36
C THR A 72 20.71 7.74 -36.27
N ARG A 73 20.23 6.61 -36.82
CA ARG A 73 20.94 5.33 -36.82
C ARG A 73 21.59 5.04 -38.16
N THR A 74 22.79 4.52 -38.10
CA THR A 74 23.57 3.99 -39.21
C THR A 74 23.41 2.46 -39.31
N PRO A 75 23.75 1.83 -40.45
CA PRO A 75 23.82 0.37 -40.53
C PRO A 75 24.71 -0.29 -39.47
N ALA A 76 25.80 0.38 -39.06
CA ALA A 76 26.66 -0.10 -37.99
C ALA A 76 25.94 -0.12 -36.63
N ASP A 77 25.11 0.90 -36.34
CA ASP A 77 24.32 0.94 -35.11
C ASP A 77 23.30 -0.20 -35.03
N TRP A 78 22.73 -0.61 -36.18
CA TRP A 78 21.84 -1.76 -36.25
C TRP A 78 22.56 -3.09 -36.04
N ALA A 79 23.78 -3.23 -36.58
CA ALA A 79 24.61 -4.41 -36.39
C ALA A 79 25.14 -4.54 -34.94
N ALA A 80 25.28 -3.41 -34.23
CA ALA A 80 25.73 -3.34 -32.84
C ALA A 80 24.60 -3.45 -31.80
N VAL A 81 23.36 -3.74 -32.22
CA VAL A 81 22.24 -3.90 -31.27
C VAL A 81 22.52 -5.08 -30.35
N ASP A 82 22.59 -4.79 -29.06
CA ASP A 82 22.60 -5.80 -28.02
C ASP A 82 21.19 -6.40 -27.85
N SER A 83 21.03 -7.67 -28.21
CA SER A 83 19.79 -8.42 -28.05
C SER A 83 19.34 -8.53 -26.60
N GLU A 84 20.29 -8.59 -25.64
CA GLU A 84 19.95 -8.69 -24.22
C GLU A 84 19.35 -7.38 -23.71
N ALA A 85 19.90 -6.23 -24.10
CA ALA A 85 19.31 -4.92 -23.80
C ALA A 85 17.86 -4.79 -24.34
N VAL A 86 17.59 -5.32 -25.54
CA VAL A 86 16.22 -5.34 -26.10
C VAL A 86 15.29 -6.23 -25.27
N LEU A 87 15.73 -7.42 -24.89
CA LEU A 87 14.96 -8.33 -24.03
C LEU A 87 14.69 -7.71 -22.66
N ASN A 88 15.69 -7.09 -22.04
CA ASN A 88 15.56 -6.43 -20.73
C ASN A 88 14.58 -5.26 -20.77
N ARG A 89 14.58 -4.46 -21.85
CA ARG A 89 13.58 -3.41 -22.05
C ARG A 89 12.16 -3.98 -22.17
N LYS A 90 11.99 -5.11 -22.85
CA LYS A 90 10.69 -5.81 -22.93
C LYS A 90 10.25 -6.33 -21.56
N ARG A 91 11.15 -6.94 -20.79
CA ARG A 91 10.89 -7.39 -19.41
C ARG A 91 10.42 -6.24 -18.53
N ASP A 92 11.12 -5.11 -18.61
CA ASP A 92 10.78 -3.92 -17.83
C ASP A 92 9.38 -3.41 -18.12
N LEU A 93 9.04 -3.29 -19.40
CA LEU A 93 7.72 -2.84 -19.84
C LEU A 93 6.62 -3.84 -19.48
N ASP A 94 6.87 -5.15 -19.56
CA ASP A 94 5.90 -6.17 -19.13
C ASP A 94 5.64 -6.11 -17.63
N VAL A 95 6.69 -5.95 -16.81
CA VAL A 95 6.54 -5.76 -15.36
C VAL A 95 5.73 -4.50 -15.08
N LEU A 96 6.14 -3.35 -15.62
CA LEU A 96 5.46 -2.08 -15.39
C LEU A 96 4.00 -2.11 -15.84
N GLN A 97 3.72 -2.65 -17.03
CA GLN A 97 2.37 -2.78 -17.56
C GLN A 97 1.48 -3.64 -16.64
N ARG A 98 1.97 -4.81 -16.22
CA ARG A 98 1.20 -5.72 -15.34
C ARG A 98 0.97 -5.14 -13.96
N LEU A 99 1.94 -4.39 -13.43
CA LEU A 99 1.80 -3.68 -12.16
C LEU A 99 0.94 -2.41 -12.28
N GLY A 100 0.66 -1.92 -13.50
CA GLY A 100 -0.05 -0.66 -13.72
C GLY A 100 0.77 0.56 -13.33
N LEU A 101 2.08 0.51 -13.55
CA LEU A 101 3.04 1.56 -13.23
C LEU A 101 3.66 2.16 -14.50
N ALA A 102 4.07 3.42 -14.42
CA ALA A 102 4.83 4.09 -15.47
C ALA A 102 6.34 4.09 -15.14
N PRO A 103 7.22 4.24 -16.15
CA PRO A 103 8.62 4.59 -15.91
C PRO A 103 8.77 5.77 -14.94
N GLY A 104 9.69 5.67 -13.98
CA GLY A 104 9.92 6.69 -12.95
C GLY A 104 8.96 6.60 -11.75
N ALA A 105 7.96 5.71 -11.76
CA ALA A 105 7.07 5.51 -10.63
C ALA A 105 7.88 5.13 -9.37
N THR A 106 7.58 5.80 -8.26
CA THR A 106 8.17 5.54 -6.94
C THR A 106 7.12 4.98 -6.01
N VAL A 107 7.36 3.80 -5.46
CA VAL A 107 6.40 3.04 -4.64
C VAL A 107 7.10 2.40 -3.44
N ARG A 108 6.35 1.96 -2.43
CA ARG A 108 6.94 1.25 -1.28
C ARG A 108 7.19 -0.22 -1.59
N SER A 109 8.27 -0.78 -1.02
CA SER A 109 8.67 -2.19 -1.18
C SER A 109 7.56 -3.17 -0.84
N ARG A 110 6.91 -3.03 0.32
CA ARG A 110 5.80 -3.91 0.71
C ARG A 110 4.66 -3.90 -0.30
N TYR A 111 4.23 -2.70 -0.69
CA TYR A 111 3.17 -2.54 -1.66
C TYR A 111 3.52 -3.20 -3.00
N VAL A 112 4.72 -2.95 -3.53
CA VAL A 112 5.07 -3.47 -4.85
C VAL A 112 5.26 -4.98 -4.84
N VAL A 113 5.76 -5.57 -3.75
CA VAL A 113 5.90 -7.03 -3.60
C VAL A 113 4.52 -7.69 -3.49
N GLU A 114 3.63 -7.18 -2.64
CA GLU A 114 2.25 -7.69 -2.54
C GLU A 114 1.54 -7.59 -3.89
N TRP A 115 1.71 -6.48 -4.59
CA TRP A 115 1.09 -6.24 -5.89
C TRP A 115 1.67 -7.13 -6.99
N LEU A 116 2.99 -7.35 -6.98
CA LEU A 116 3.69 -8.26 -7.88
C LEU A 116 3.10 -9.65 -7.82
N PHE A 117 3.03 -10.25 -6.63
CA PHE A 117 2.50 -11.60 -6.45
C PHE A 117 1.01 -11.71 -6.83
N ARG A 118 0.26 -10.61 -6.71
CA ARG A 118 -1.13 -10.57 -7.17
C ARG A 118 -1.26 -10.49 -8.69
N LYS A 119 -0.31 -9.87 -9.40
CA LYS A 119 -0.44 -9.55 -10.84
C LYS A 119 0.41 -10.41 -11.76
N ILE A 120 1.47 -11.01 -11.24
CA ILE A 120 2.37 -11.87 -12.00
C ILE A 120 2.30 -13.25 -11.37
N GLU A 121 1.56 -14.16 -12.01
CA GLU A 121 1.37 -15.53 -11.53
C GLU A 121 2.58 -16.41 -11.84
N THR A 122 3.21 -16.17 -12.99
CA THR A 122 4.40 -16.87 -13.47
C THR A 122 5.31 -15.91 -14.24
N LEU A 123 6.58 -16.29 -14.40
CA LEU A 123 7.55 -15.55 -15.20
C LEU A 123 7.41 -15.83 -16.71
N VAL A 124 6.61 -16.81 -17.13
CA VAL A 124 6.30 -17.05 -18.54
C VAL A 124 5.55 -15.85 -19.13
N GLY A 125 6.02 -15.37 -20.28
CA GLY A 125 5.52 -14.17 -20.93
C GLY A 125 6.02 -12.86 -20.32
N VAL A 126 6.88 -12.90 -19.29
CA VAL A 126 7.64 -11.73 -18.77
C VAL A 126 9.12 -11.91 -18.99
N CYS A 127 9.68 -13.03 -18.53
CA CYS A 127 11.11 -13.30 -18.57
C CYS A 127 11.50 -14.24 -19.70
N CYS A 128 10.59 -15.08 -20.16
CA CYS A 128 10.73 -16.00 -21.30
C CYS A 128 9.51 -15.97 -22.22
N TRP A 129 9.73 -16.31 -23.50
CA TRP A 129 8.69 -16.38 -24.52
C TRP A 129 8.95 -17.56 -25.47
N ASP A 130 7.87 -18.12 -26.01
CA ASP A 130 7.95 -19.19 -27.03
C ASP A 130 8.08 -18.58 -28.42
N THR A 131 9.20 -17.89 -28.65
CA THR A 131 9.49 -17.25 -29.94
C THR A 131 11.00 -17.31 -30.17
N ALA A 132 11.41 -17.80 -31.33
CA ALA A 132 12.82 -17.95 -31.68
C ALA A 132 13.56 -16.60 -31.60
N GLY A 133 14.69 -16.57 -30.89
CA GLY A 133 15.46 -15.36 -30.58
C GLY A 133 14.90 -14.53 -29.42
N TRP A 134 13.80 -14.99 -28.80
CA TRP A 134 13.14 -14.39 -27.63
C TRP A 134 12.92 -15.41 -26.52
N GLU A 135 13.74 -16.47 -26.44
CA GLU A 135 13.57 -17.54 -25.46
C GLU A 135 13.67 -17.02 -24.03
N GLY A 136 14.50 -15.99 -23.81
CA GLY A 136 14.59 -15.26 -22.55
C GLY A 136 15.35 -16.02 -21.45
N CYS A 137 14.92 -15.87 -20.21
CA CYS A 137 15.64 -16.36 -19.02
C CYS A 137 15.31 -17.83 -18.72
N PRO A 138 16.30 -18.72 -18.51
CA PRO A 138 16.06 -20.15 -18.23
C PRO A 138 15.36 -20.40 -16.89
N LEU A 139 15.44 -19.47 -15.93
CA LEU A 139 14.77 -19.61 -14.64
C LEU A 139 13.25 -19.39 -14.73
N ALA A 140 12.76 -18.80 -15.82
CA ALA A 140 11.36 -18.39 -15.92
C ALA A 140 10.36 -19.55 -15.91
N GLY A 141 10.78 -20.76 -16.28
CA GLY A 141 9.94 -21.96 -16.30
C GLY A 141 10.26 -23.00 -15.23
N ASN A 142 11.15 -22.69 -14.26
CA ASN A 142 11.66 -23.71 -13.33
C ASN A 142 10.86 -23.82 -12.01
N GLY A 143 9.83 -23.00 -11.80
CA GLY A 143 8.97 -23.03 -10.61
C GLY A 143 9.50 -22.27 -9.38
N THR A 144 10.68 -21.65 -9.46
CA THR A 144 11.29 -20.94 -8.32
C THR A 144 10.45 -19.74 -7.89
N TYR A 145 10.04 -18.91 -8.85
CA TYR A 145 9.24 -17.72 -8.58
C TYR A 145 7.90 -18.08 -7.94
N GLU A 146 7.25 -19.10 -8.47
CA GLU A 146 5.96 -19.62 -8.02
C GLU A 146 6.06 -20.12 -6.58
N THR A 147 7.14 -20.82 -6.23
CA THR A 147 7.39 -21.30 -4.86
C THR A 147 7.52 -20.14 -3.86
N VAL A 148 8.28 -19.09 -4.20
CA VAL A 148 8.40 -17.91 -3.32
C VAL A 148 7.08 -17.15 -3.25
N ARG A 149 6.36 -17.04 -4.37
CA ARG A 149 5.03 -16.42 -4.44
C ARG A 149 4.02 -17.12 -3.54
N GLU A 150 4.05 -18.45 -3.44
CA GLU A 150 3.18 -19.24 -2.55
C GLU A 150 3.43 -18.92 -1.06
N ILE A 151 4.67 -18.65 -0.67
CA ILE A 151 5.00 -18.18 0.69
C ILE A 151 4.42 -16.77 0.93
N GLY A 152 4.35 -15.96 -0.13
CA GLY A 152 3.78 -14.62 -0.14
C GLY A 152 4.77 -13.53 0.26
N ALA A 153 4.27 -12.31 0.46
CA ALA A 153 5.10 -11.11 0.66
C ALA A 153 6.09 -11.24 1.83
N LYS A 154 5.74 -11.99 2.88
CA LYS A 154 6.61 -12.27 4.03
C LYS A 154 7.93 -12.98 3.69
N ALA A 155 8.04 -13.59 2.51
CA ALA A 155 9.30 -14.15 2.03
C ALA A 155 10.34 -13.06 1.66
N VAL A 156 9.87 -11.86 1.36
CA VAL A 156 10.66 -10.76 0.78
C VAL A 156 10.71 -9.56 1.72
N VAL A 157 9.56 -9.14 2.24
CA VAL A 157 9.42 -7.97 3.11
C VAL A 157 9.19 -8.40 4.55
N SER A 158 9.78 -7.67 5.49
CA SER A 158 9.54 -7.91 6.92
C SER A 158 8.09 -7.57 7.28
N ILE A 159 7.34 -8.55 7.76
CA ILE A 159 5.96 -8.37 8.23
C ILE A 159 5.91 -8.90 9.66
N PRO A 160 5.29 -8.16 10.61
CA PRO A 160 5.11 -8.65 11.97
C PRO A 160 4.45 -10.03 12.00
N ASP A 161 4.89 -10.89 12.90
CA ASP A 161 4.24 -12.17 13.13
C ASP A 161 2.98 -12.01 14.00
N GLU A 162 2.23 -13.11 14.15
CA GLU A 162 0.96 -13.10 14.89
C GLU A 162 1.15 -12.73 16.37
N ALA A 163 2.27 -13.10 16.98
CA ALA A 163 2.55 -12.81 18.38
C ALA A 163 2.86 -11.32 18.58
N GLU A 164 3.64 -10.72 17.67
CA GLU A 164 3.91 -9.29 17.65
C GLU A 164 2.63 -8.48 17.42
N VAL A 165 1.79 -8.89 16.46
CA VAL A 165 0.49 -8.24 16.21
C VAL A 165 -0.42 -8.32 17.44
N ALA A 166 -0.51 -9.50 18.08
CA ALA A 166 -1.33 -9.67 19.28
C ALA A 166 -0.84 -8.81 20.46
N GLN A 167 0.48 -8.71 20.66
CA GLN A 167 1.06 -7.84 21.68
C GLN A 167 0.73 -6.36 21.40
N ARG A 168 0.90 -5.91 20.16
CA ARG A 168 0.56 -4.54 19.75
C ARG A 168 -0.92 -4.24 19.94
N ASN A 169 -1.80 -5.20 19.65
CA ASN A 169 -3.25 -5.07 19.85
C ASN A 169 -3.61 -4.90 21.33
N ALA A 170 -3.02 -5.72 22.21
CA ALA A 170 -3.25 -5.58 23.65
C ALA A 170 -2.83 -4.19 24.15
N GLN A 171 -1.65 -3.72 23.74
CA GLN A 171 -1.14 -2.40 24.12
C GLN A 171 -2.04 -1.27 23.59
N ALA A 172 -2.41 -1.31 22.31
CA ALA A 172 -3.25 -0.28 21.69
C ALA A 172 -4.65 -0.21 22.33
N ALA A 173 -5.22 -1.37 22.68
CA ALA A 173 -6.49 -1.45 23.39
C ALA A 173 -6.41 -0.82 24.78
N GLU A 174 -5.33 -1.08 25.53
CA GLU A 174 -5.09 -0.44 26.84
C GLU A 174 -4.91 1.08 26.71
N GLU A 175 -4.19 1.54 25.68
CA GLU A 175 -3.99 2.96 25.40
C GLU A 175 -5.32 3.67 25.09
N ILE A 176 -6.20 3.07 24.28
CA ILE A 176 -7.54 3.61 23.98
C ILE A 176 -8.43 3.63 25.23
N GLU A 177 -8.39 2.56 26.04
CA GLU A 177 -9.19 2.47 27.25
C GLU A 177 -8.79 3.54 28.27
N ALA A 178 -7.48 3.80 28.41
CA ALA A 178 -6.97 4.83 29.31
C ALA A 178 -7.11 6.27 28.77
N ALA A 179 -7.34 6.44 27.47
CA ALA A 179 -7.38 7.76 26.84
C ALA A 179 -8.57 8.61 27.34
N ASP A 180 -8.29 9.88 27.59
CA ASP A 180 -9.27 10.94 27.81
C ASP A 180 -9.54 11.76 26.54
N HIS A 181 -8.73 11.55 25.50
CA HIS A 181 -8.78 12.25 24.22
C HIS A 181 -8.39 11.30 23.08
N LEU A 182 -9.20 11.25 22.01
CA LEU A 182 -8.96 10.36 20.88
C LEU A 182 -8.38 11.11 19.67
N TYR A 183 -7.45 10.48 18.96
CA TYR A 183 -6.88 10.99 17.71
C TYR A 183 -7.20 10.01 16.59
N VAL A 184 -8.04 10.43 15.65
CA VAL A 184 -8.63 9.53 14.64
C VAL A 184 -8.61 10.19 13.27
N GLN A 185 -8.29 9.42 12.23
CA GLN A 185 -8.42 9.90 10.86
C GLN A 185 -9.89 10.06 10.46
N ALA A 186 -10.21 11.09 9.70
CA ALA A 186 -11.59 11.40 9.30
C ALA A 186 -12.29 10.21 8.63
N HIS A 187 -11.62 9.52 7.70
CA HIS A 187 -12.23 8.36 7.03
C HIS A 187 -12.34 7.12 7.93
N ILE A 188 -11.56 7.02 9.02
CA ILE A 188 -11.63 5.91 9.96
C ILE A 188 -12.93 5.94 10.76
N LEU A 189 -13.48 7.12 11.05
CA LEU A 189 -14.83 7.24 11.62
C LEU A 189 -15.89 6.58 10.72
N MET A 190 -15.74 6.68 9.40
CA MET A 190 -16.60 5.98 8.44
C MET A 190 -16.33 4.46 8.44
N CYS A 191 -15.07 4.03 8.58
CA CYS A 191 -14.73 2.61 8.73
C CYS A 191 -15.38 1.98 9.96
N ILE A 192 -15.43 2.68 11.09
CA ILE A 192 -16.14 2.25 12.29
C ILE A 192 -17.64 2.02 11.99
N CYS A 193 -18.27 2.92 11.23
CA CYS A 193 -19.67 2.76 10.83
C CYS A 193 -19.87 1.56 9.90
N CYS A 194 -18.98 1.36 8.93
CA CYS A 194 -19.04 0.19 8.04
C CYS A 194 -18.91 -1.12 8.82
N ASP A 195 -18.04 -1.15 9.82
CA ASP A 195 -17.79 -2.31 10.68
C ASP A 195 -18.96 -2.61 11.61
N TYR A 196 -19.53 -1.60 12.26
CA TYR A 196 -20.69 -1.77 13.13
C TYR A 196 -21.92 -2.30 12.39
N ASP A 197 -22.09 -1.90 11.13
CA ASP A 197 -23.10 -2.44 10.23
C ASP A 197 -24.55 -2.40 10.77
N GLY A 198 -24.93 -1.29 11.41
CA GLY A 198 -26.23 -1.14 12.08
C GLY A 198 -26.46 -2.14 13.23
N GLY A 199 -25.38 -2.58 13.89
CA GLY A 199 -25.39 -3.54 15.01
C GLY A 199 -25.19 -4.99 14.59
N ARG A 200 -24.96 -5.26 13.30
CA ARG A 200 -24.68 -6.61 12.78
C ARG A 200 -23.21 -6.98 12.88
N GLY A 201 -22.33 -5.99 12.87
CA GLY A 201 -20.93 -6.17 13.21
C GLY A 201 -20.66 -5.67 14.63
N GLY A 202 -19.55 -6.12 15.20
CA GLY A 202 -19.29 -5.85 16.62
C GLY A 202 -18.34 -6.83 17.29
N SER A 203 -17.51 -7.54 16.54
CA SER A 203 -16.42 -8.33 17.11
C SER A 203 -15.13 -7.53 17.07
N LYS A 204 -14.24 -7.79 18.03
CA LYS A 204 -12.86 -7.34 17.96
C LYS A 204 -12.22 -7.77 16.65
N ARG A 205 -11.36 -6.91 16.12
CA ARG A 205 -10.58 -7.15 14.91
C ARG A 205 -9.14 -7.36 15.31
N GLY A 206 -8.47 -8.33 14.68
CA GLY A 206 -7.06 -8.62 15.00
C GLY A 206 -6.07 -7.63 14.39
N MET A 207 -6.50 -6.76 13.47
CA MET A 207 -5.62 -5.97 12.60
C MET A 207 -5.88 -4.46 12.65
N ASP A 208 -6.75 -4.01 13.57
CA ASP A 208 -7.05 -2.61 13.84
C ASP A 208 -7.86 -2.47 15.15
N GLU A 209 -7.92 -1.26 15.69
CA GLU A 209 -8.63 -0.93 16.93
C GLU A 209 -9.98 -0.22 16.69
N LEU A 210 -10.65 -0.50 15.56
CA LEU A 210 -11.94 0.13 15.26
C LEU A 210 -13.01 -0.22 16.31
N TYR A 211 -12.96 -1.45 16.85
CA TYR A 211 -13.87 -1.93 17.87
C TYR A 211 -13.69 -1.17 19.19
N GLU A 212 -12.44 -1.07 19.66
CA GLU A 212 -12.05 -0.40 20.89
C GLU A 212 -12.40 1.09 20.83
N LEU A 213 -12.07 1.78 19.73
CA LEU A 213 -12.43 3.19 19.53
C LEU A 213 -13.95 3.41 19.57
N ARG A 214 -14.72 2.57 18.85
CA ARG A 214 -16.18 2.66 18.85
C ARG A 214 -16.75 2.52 20.26
N ASN A 215 -16.30 1.51 20.99
CA ASN A 215 -16.80 1.24 22.34
C ASN A 215 -16.45 2.38 23.31
N LYS A 216 -15.25 2.95 23.21
CA LYS A 216 -14.84 4.12 23.99
C LYS A 216 -15.74 5.32 23.71
N MET A 217 -16.05 5.59 22.44
CA MET A 217 -16.97 6.65 22.03
C MET A 217 -18.42 6.41 22.48
N ILE A 218 -18.89 5.15 22.49
CA ILE A 218 -20.22 4.80 23.02
C ILE A 218 -20.28 5.02 24.55
N ALA A 219 -19.24 4.58 25.26
CA ALA A 219 -19.17 4.69 26.72
C ALA A 219 -19.05 6.16 27.18
N ASN A 220 -18.37 7.00 26.39
CA ASN A 220 -18.27 8.44 26.62
C ASN A 220 -18.53 9.22 25.33
N PRO A 221 -19.80 9.51 25.00
CA PRO A 221 -20.18 10.25 23.79
C PRO A 221 -19.59 11.66 23.69
N ASP A 222 -19.23 12.24 24.84
CA ASP A 222 -18.69 13.58 24.95
C ASP A 222 -17.15 13.60 24.94
N ILE A 223 -16.50 12.43 24.75
CA ILE A 223 -15.04 12.34 24.63
C ILE A 223 -14.55 13.23 23.47
N PRO A 224 -13.53 14.08 23.68
CA PRO A 224 -12.96 14.86 22.60
C PRO A 224 -12.26 13.96 21.60
N VAL A 225 -12.56 14.17 20.32
CA VAL A 225 -11.92 13.48 19.19
C VAL A 225 -11.24 14.55 18.34
N THR A 226 -9.93 14.46 18.16
CA THR A 226 -9.23 15.31 17.18
C THR A 226 -9.07 14.56 15.87
N LEU A 227 -9.48 15.19 14.77
CA LEU A 227 -9.23 14.64 13.45
C LEU A 227 -7.77 14.84 13.05
N VAL A 228 -7.12 13.77 12.62
CA VAL A 228 -5.73 13.81 12.16
C VAL A 228 -5.63 13.49 10.67
N GLU A 229 -4.75 14.20 9.96
CA GLU A 229 -4.46 13.92 8.55
C GLU A 229 -3.37 12.87 8.40
N ASP A 230 -2.41 12.88 9.33
CA ASP A 230 -1.23 12.03 9.27
C ASP A 230 -1.65 10.56 9.32
N GLY A 231 -0.86 9.77 8.61
CA GLY A 231 -1.17 8.41 8.19
C GLY A 231 -1.44 7.39 9.30
N LEU A 232 -1.35 7.80 10.55
CA LEU A 232 -1.42 6.97 11.73
C LEU A 232 -2.34 7.63 12.75
N CYS A 233 -3.27 6.85 13.27
CA CYS A 233 -4.15 7.28 14.33
C CYS A 233 -4.28 6.15 15.35
N MET A 234 -5.11 6.34 16.36
CA MET A 234 -5.29 5.33 17.41
C MET A 234 -5.89 4.00 16.89
N ALA A 235 -6.36 3.94 15.64
CA ALA A 235 -6.84 2.71 15.00
C ALA A 235 -5.74 1.86 14.33
N CYS A 236 -4.48 2.28 14.42
CA CYS A 236 -3.37 1.66 13.68
C CYS A 236 -2.39 0.88 14.57
N GLY A 237 -2.63 0.79 15.88
CA GLY A 237 -1.64 0.30 16.85
C GLY A 237 -1.18 -1.13 16.54
N SER A 238 -2.12 -2.02 16.23
CA SER A 238 -1.88 -3.41 15.86
C SER A 238 -1.91 -3.68 14.36
N CYS A 239 -2.05 -2.65 13.54
CA CYS A 239 -2.09 -2.82 12.10
C CYS A 239 -0.73 -3.34 11.62
N ASP A 240 -0.72 -4.46 10.91
CA ASP A 240 0.49 -5.00 10.29
C ASP A 240 1.07 -4.02 9.25
N GLY A 241 0.22 -3.15 8.68
CA GLY A 241 0.61 -2.06 7.80
C GLY A 241 1.34 -0.92 8.51
N TYR A 242 1.33 -0.83 9.84
CA TYR A 242 2.04 0.20 10.59
C TYR A 242 3.53 -0.16 10.76
N ASP A 243 4.38 0.58 10.04
CA ASP A 243 5.83 0.48 10.14
C ASP A 243 6.34 1.42 11.24
N VAL A 244 6.59 0.83 12.42
CA VAL A 244 7.04 1.55 13.63
C VAL A 244 8.31 2.38 13.38
N PRO A 245 9.39 1.85 12.75
CA PRO A 245 10.62 2.62 12.54
C PRO A 245 10.42 3.89 11.72
N SER A 246 9.62 3.84 10.65
CA SER A 246 9.37 5.03 9.82
C SER A 246 8.18 5.86 10.28
N SER A 247 7.41 5.36 11.26
CA SER A 247 6.13 5.91 11.68
C SER A 247 5.21 6.19 10.49
N ARG A 248 5.04 5.20 9.61
CA ARG A 248 4.19 5.33 8.42
C ARG A 248 3.43 4.03 8.14
N CYS A 249 2.29 4.14 7.47
CA CYS A 249 1.65 2.95 6.90
C CYS A 249 2.29 2.56 5.56
N VAL A 250 2.57 1.26 5.42
CA VAL A 250 3.23 0.63 4.28
C VAL A 250 2.27 -0.20 3.40
N HIS A 251 0.99 -0.29 3.77
CA HIS A 251 -0.03 -0.90 2.91
C HIS A 251 -0.36 -0.05 1.68
N GLN A 252 -0.74 -0.72 0.59
CA GLN A 252 -1.60 -0.19 -0.47
C GLN A 252 -1.14 1.18 -1.02
N GLY A 253 0.14 1.28 -1.37
CA GLY A 253 0.73 2.47 -1.99
C GLY A 253 1.11 3.56 -0.99
N GLY A 254 1.27 3.21 0.30
CA GLY A 254 1.80 4.15 1.29
C GLY A 254 0.85 5.28 1.65
N LEU A 255 -0.44 4.97 1.77
CA LEU A 255 -1.55 5.84 2.20
C LEU A 255 -2.07 6.89 1.23
N ILE A 256 -1.59 7.03 -0.01
CA ILE A 256 -2.07 8.14 -0.87
C ILE A 256 -3.58 8.18 -1.06
N ARG A 257 -4.21 7.00 -1.19
CA ARG A 257 -5.67 6.89 -1.22
C ARG A 257 -6.33 7.26 0.11
N ASN A 258 -5.70 6.95 1.24
CA ASN A 258 -6.22 7.25 2.57
C ASN A 258 -6.10 8.75 2.87
N PHE A 259 -5.02 9.40 2.44
CA PHE A 259 -4.90 10.85 2.47
C PHE A 259 -6.01 11.51 1.65
N LYS A 260 -6.23 11.05 0.41
CA LYS A 260 -7.34 11.56 -0.41
C LYS A 260 -8.70 11.37 0.27
N LYS A 261 -8.97 10.21 0.85
CA LYS A 261 -10.20 9.96 1.62
C LYS A 261 -10.34 10.89 2.82
N ASN A 262 -9.26 11.13 3.56
CA ASN A 262 -9.27 12.09 4.66
C ASN A 262 -9.59 13.49 4.17
N LEU A 263 -8.92 13.96 3.12
CA LEU A 263 -9.15 15.28 2.53
C LEU A 263 -10.57 15.45 2.00
N ASP A 264 -11.14 14.41 1.37
CA ASP A 264 -12.54 14.43 0.92
C ASP A 264 -13.51 14.47 2.11
N ALA A 265 -13.24 13.70 3.17
CA ALA A 265 -14.04 13.75 4.39
C ALA A 265 -13.95 15.12 5.06
N PHE A 266 -12.75 15.70 5.21
CA PHE A 266 -12.54 17.06 5.72
C PHE A 266 -13.36 18.09 4.95
N GLN A 267 -13.25 18.06 3.61
CA GLN A 267 -14.00 18.97 2.74
C GLN A 267 -15.52 18.85 2.94
N LEU A 268 -16.05 17.63 2.98
CA LEU A 268 -17.49 17.40 3.12
C LEU A 268 -18.02 17.77 4.51
N LEU A 269 -17.22 17.54 5.56
CA LEU A 269 -17.57 17.90 6.93
C LEU A 269 -17.43 19.40 7.20
N GLY A 270 -16.64 20.12 6.39
CA GLY A 270 -16.29 21.52 6.65
C GLY A 270 -15.32 21.65 7.82
N LEU A 271 -14.43 20.67 7.99
CA LEU A 271 -13.44 20.59 9.05
C LEU A 271 -12.02 20.51 8.48
N MET A 272 -11.03 20.79 9.30
CA MET A 272 -9.61 20.72 9.00
C MET A 272 -8.88 19.74 9.94
N PRO A 273 -7.69 19.26 9.55
CA PRO A 273 -6.82 18.52 10.47
C PRO A 273 -6.55 19.35 11.75
N GLY A 274 -6.70 18.72 12.91
CA GLY A 274 -6.59 19.35 14.23
C GLY A 274 -7.92 19.80 14.83
N ASP A 275 -9.00 19.88 14.05
CA ASP A 275 -10.32 20.18 14.59
C ASP A 275 -10.77 19.11 15.58
N THR A 276 -11.40 19.56 16.66
CA THR A 276 -11.84 18.73 17.77
C THR A 276 -13.31 18.97 18.07
N LEU A 277 -14.09 17.89 18.11
CA LEU A 277 -15.49 17.87 18.55
C LEU A 277 -15.69 16.68 19.50
N SER A 278 -16.83 16.61 20.17
CA SER A 278 -17.23 15.37 20.84
C SER A 278 -17.51 14.25 19.83
N ALA A 279 -17.36 12.99 20.23
CA ALA A 279 -17.71 11.85 19.38
C ALA A 279 -19.16 11.93 18.87
N ARG A 280 -20.11 12.32 19.74
CA ARG A 280 -21.52 12.53 19.36
C ARG A 280 -21.69 13.57 18.27
N GLU A 281 -21.05 14.73 18.40
CA GLU A 281 -21.15 15.80 17.40
C GLU A 281 -20.53 15.38 16.06
N PHE A 282 -19.43 14.62 16.09
CA PHE A 282 -18.84 14.07 14.87
C PHE A 282 -19.79 13.14 14.14
N TYR A 283 -20.37 12.15 14.81
CA TYR A 283 -21.26 11.21 14.12
C TYR A 283 -22.54 11.90 13.62
N ARG A 284 -23.07 12.87 14.37
CA ARG A 284 -24.18 13.71 13.91
C ARG A 284 -23.81 14.44 12.60
N LEU A 285 -22.66 15.13 12.58
CA LEU A 285 -22.19 15.86 11.40
C LEU A 285 -21.85 14.91 10.23
N LEU A 286 -21.23 13.78 10.51
CA LEU A 286 -20.85 12.76 9.55
C LEU A 286 -22.06 12.24 8.79
N PHE A 287 -23.11 11.84 9.51
CA PHE A 287 -24.33 11.33 8.91
C PHE A 287 -25.17 12.41 8.22
N GLU A 288 -25.09 13.66 8.68
CA GLU A 288 -25.72 14.81 8.03
C GLU A 288 -25.05 15.14 6.68
N LYS A 289 -23.71 15.15 6.62
CA LYS A 289 -22.96 15.63 5.45
C LYS A 289 -22.54 14.54 4.47
N ILE A 290 -22.33 13.32 4.94
CA ILE A 290 -21.81 12.21 4.13
C ILE A 290 -22.87 11.11 4.07
N PRO A 291 -23.80 11.15 3.10
CA PRO A 291 -24.86 10.17 2.99
C PRO A 291 -24.40 8.80 2.45
N SER A 292 -23.22 8.70 1.85
CA SER A 292 -22.71 7.42 1.36
C SER A 292 -21.19 7.42 1.37
N THR A 293 -20.62 6.26 1.65
CA THR A 293 -19.18 6.03 1.50
C THR A 293 -18.73 6.18 0.04
N LYS A 294 -19.62 6.13 -0.95
CA LYS A 294 -19.29 6.44 -2.35
C LYS A 294 -18.57 7.77 -2.50
N LEU A 295 -18.98 8.79 -1.74
CA LEU A 295 -18.44 10.15 -1.85
C LEU A 295 -16.97 10.27 -1.41
N VAL A 296 -16.49 9.34 -0.59
CA VAL A 296 -15.14 9.36 0.00
C VAL A 296 -14.37 8.11 -0.40
N CYS A 297 -14.87 6.94 0.00
CA CYS A 297 -14.21 5.65 -0.18
C CYS A 297 -14.17 5.14 -1.63
N SER A 298 -15.06 5.65 -2.47
CA SER A 298 -15.13 5.33 -3.90
C SER A 298 -14.85 6.55 -4.79
N PHE A 299 -14.26 7.60 -4.22
CA PHE A 299 -13.85 8.83 -4.92
C PHE A 299 -14.97 9.49 -5.75
N GLN A 300 -16.22 9.34 -5.30
CA GLN A 300 -17.45 9.87 -5.92
C GLN A 300 -17.86 9.17 -7.23
N ASP A 301 -16.90 8.88 -8.12
CA ASP A 301 -17.13 8.29 -9.44
C ASP A 301 -17.23 6.76 -9.44
N GLY A 302 -16.72 6.09 -8.39
CA GLY A 302 -16.69 4.64 -8.29
C GLY A 302 -15.67 3.97 -9.22
N VAL A 303 -14.73 4.71 -9.80
CA VAL A 303 -13.81 4.21 -10.82
C VAL A 303 -12.44 3.88 -10.22
N VAL A 304 -12.01 2.63 -10.37
CA VAL A 304 -10.63 2.23 -10.04
C VAL A 304 -9.71 2.61 -11.20
N THR A 305 -9.03 3.73 -11.08
CA THR A 305 -8.11 4.24 -12.12
C THR A 305 -6.72 3.60 -12.06
N SER A 306 -6.31 3.13 -10.88
CA SER A 306 -5.07 2.38 -10.70
C SER A 306 -5.15 1.51 -9.45
N PRO A 307 -4.20 0.57 -9.27
CA PRO A 307 -4.09 -0.21 -8.04
C PRO A 307 -3.91 0.63 -6.77
N ALA A 308 -3.25 1.78 -6.88
CA ALA A 308 -3.09 2.69 -5.74
C ALA A 308 -4.41 3.42 -5.40
N TRP A 309 -5.37 3.45 -6.34
CA TRP A 309 -6.68 4.08 -6.24
C TRP A 309 -7.83 3.05 -6.17
N THR A 310 -7.58 1.87 -5.60
CA THR A 310 -8.66 0.91 -5.34
C THR A 310 -9.68 1.45 -4.36
N ILE A 311 -10.96 1.18 -4.64
CA ILE A 311 -12.10 1.60 -3.84
C ILE A 311 -12.44 0.58 -2.75
N CYS A 312 -13.05 1.04 -1.65
CA CYS A 312 -13.49 0.16 -0.54
C CYS A 312 -15.01 -0.03 -0.59
N GLY A 313 -15.48 -1.26 -0.37
CA GLY A 313 -16.92 -1.57 -0.30
C GLY A 313 -17.67 -1.61 -1.63
N GLY A 314 -17.04 -1.15 -2.73
CA GLY A 314 -17.60 -1.20 -4.08
C GLY A 314 -17.84 0.19 -4.69
N PRO A 315 -18.21 0.26 -5.98
CA PRO A 315 -18.40 1.51 -6.71
C PRO A 315 -19.56 2.36 -6.18
N ASP A 316 -20.56 1.71 -5.57
CA ASP A 316 -21.77 2.37 -5.07
C ASP A 316 -21.74 2.66 -3.56
N GLY A 317 -20.62 2.35 -2.91
CA GLY A 317 -20.46 2.49 -1.47
C GLY A 317 -20.80 1.21 -0.71
N HIS A 318 -20.43 1.20 0.57
CA HIS A 318 -20.60 0.10 1.49
C HIS A 318 -21.99 0.15 2.15
N PRO A 319 -22.84 -0.88 2.00
CA PRO A 319 -24.21 -0.89 2.54
C PRO A 319 -24.24 -0.87 4.07
N GLY A 320 -23.16 -1.31 4.73
CA GLY A 320 -23.10 -1.25 6.19
C GLY A 320 -22.97 0.14 6.79
N TYR A 321 -22.42 1.09 6.02
CA TYR A 321 -22.45 2.49 6.44
C TYR A 321 -23.88 3.04 6.46
N GLU A 322 -24.67 2.70 5.43
CA GLU A 322 -26.07 3.14 5.31
C GLU A 322 -26.92 2.55 6.45
N ARG A 323 -26.74 1.27 6.75
CA ARG A 323 -27.40 0.62 7.89
C ARG A 323 -27.04 1.26 9.22
N THR A 324 -25.77 1.63 9.42
CA THR A 324 -25.36 2.35 10.63
C THR A 324 -25.95 3.75 10.69
N ARG A 325 -26.13 4.44 9.55
CA ARG A 325 -26.84 5.72 9.54
C ARG A 325 -28.31 5.59 9.92
N GLU A 326 -28.96 4.50 9.50
CA GLU A 326 -30.35 4.18 9.86
C GLU A 326 -30.49 3.76 11.32
N ASN A 327 -29.46 3.11 11.87
CA ASN A 327 -29.39 2.65 13.26
C ASN A 327 -28.06 3.06 13.91
N PRO A 328 -27.90 4.35 14.27
CA PRO A 328 -26.64 4.86 14.80
C PRO A 328 -26.41 4.37 16.23
N PHE A 329 -25.13 4.20 16.60
CA PHE A 329 -24.73 3.84 17.96
C PHE A 329 -24.51 5.06 18.89
N LEU A 330 -24.65 6.29 18.37
CA LEU A 330 -24.49 7.57 19.08
C LEU A 330 -25.52 8.61 18.68
#